data_AF-A0AAN6NIA3-F1
#
_entry.id   AF-A0AAN6NIA3-F1
#
_cell.length_a   1.000
_cell.length_b   1.000
_cell.length_c   1.000
_cell.angle_alpha   90.00
_cell.angle_beta   90.00
_cell.angle_gamma   90.00
#
_symmetry.space_group_name_H-M   'P 1'
#
loop_
_entity.id
_entity.type
_entity.pdbx_description
1 polymer ?
#
loop_
_entity_poly.entity_id
_entity_poly.type
_entity_poly.pdbx_seq_one_letter_code
_entity_poly.pdbx_strand_id
1 'polypeptide(L)'
;MTLDSRSFSPPPQEHYNSRLSADVTAAMPVPFETLIPYGIILAMFGVTGAGLSKIRNMQNGGKRQRRSLDQWDRVMMDRDRRLTGFLRGQTDNPAAPPGYELNNPWRVEKRMS
;
A
#
# COMPACT_ATOMS: atom_id res chain seq x y z
N MET A 1 -34.43 75.97 14.21
CA MET A 1 -34.01 74.56 14.20
C MET A 1 -34.15 74.06 12.78
N THR A 2 -33.16 74.34 11.93
CA THR A 2 -33.16 74.03 10.50
C THR A 2 -32.42 72.72 10.28
N LEU A 3 -33.15 71.68 9.89
CA LEU A 3 -32.60 70.35 9.64
C LEU A 3 -31.71 70.41 8.39
N ASP A 4 -30.44 70.05 8.55
CA ASP A 4 -29.44 69.97 7.49
C ASP A 4 -29.81 68.83 6.52
N SER A 5 -30.27 69.20 5.32
CA SER A 5 -30.71 68.26 4.28
C SER A 5 -29.53 67.68 3.49
N ARG A 6 -28.49 67.20 4.18
CA ARG A 6 -27.42 66.44 3.52
C ARG A 6 -27.99 65.07 3.14
N SER A 7 -28.29 64.92 1.86
CA SER A 7 -28.62 63.65 1.24
C SER A 7 -27.54 62.62 1.59
N PHE A 8 -27.90 61.64 2.40
CA PHE A 8 -27.06 60.49 2.70
C PHE A 8 -26.81 59.73 1.40
N SER A 9 -25.58 59.80 0.88
CA SER A 9 -25.16 59.00 -0.26
C SER A 9 -24.73 57.62 0.26
N PRO A 10 -25.37 56.52 -0.16
CA PRO A 10 -24.93 55.19 0.23
C PRO A 10 -23.51 54.94 -0.30
N PRO A 11 -22.67 54.18 0.44
CA PRO A 11 -21.33 53.87 -0.01
C PRO A 11 -21.33 53.15 -1.38
N PRO A 12 -20.27 53.34 -2.20
CA PRO A 12 -20.17 52.72 -3.51
C PRO A 12 -20.36 51.20 -3.45
N GLN A 13 -21.31 50.69 -4.23
CA GLN A 13 -21.69 49.26 -4.28
C GLN A 13 -20.54 48.34 -4.73
N GLU A 14 -19.49 48.90 -5.32
CA GLU A 14 -18.32 48.16 -5.82
C GLU A 14 -17.61 47.34 -4.72
N HIS A 15 -17.55 47.85 -3.49
CA HIS A 15 -16.91 47.14 -2.38
C HIS A 15 -17.75 45.98 -1.83
N TYR A 16 -19.07 46.00 -1.98
CA TYR A 16 -19.96 44.92 -1.54
C TYR A 16 -19.84 43.69 -2.44
N ASN A 17 -19.84 43.92 -3.76
CA ASN A 17 -19.74 42.84 -4.76
C ASN A 17 -18.41 42.08 -4.65
N SER A 18 -17.31 42.79 -4.39
CA SER A 18 -15.98 42.17 -4.26
C SER A 18 -15.87 41.21 -3.06
N ARG A 19 -16.54 41.52 -1.94
CA ARG A 19 -16.57 40.66 -0.74
C ARG A 19 -17.53 39.48 -0.90
N LEU A 20 -18.69 39.69 -1.53
CA LEU A 20 -19.63 38.60 -1.84
C LEU A 20 -19.00 37.54 -2.76
N SER A 21 -18.26 37.97 -3.78
CA SER A 21 -17.57 37.05 -4.69
C SER A 21 -16.49 36.23 -3.97
N ALA A 22 -15.73 36.85 -3.06
CA ALA A 22 -14.71 36.16 -2.28
C ALA A 22 -15.31 35.11 -1.33
N ASP A 23 -16.35 35.47 -0.56
CA ASP A 23 -17.01 34.57 0.39
C ASP A 23 -17.76 33.42 -0.31
N VAL A 24 -18.31 33.64 -1.50
CA VAL A 24 -18.96 32.58 -2.33
C VAL A 24 -17.92 31.63 -2.93
N THR A 25 -16.77 32.12 -3.38
CA THR A 25 -15.69 31.24 -3.89
C THR A 25 -15.05 30.40 -2.79
N ALA A 26 -14.97 30.91 -1.56
CA ALA A 26 -14.55 30.15 -0.38
C ALA A 26 -15.56 29.06 0.02
N ALA A 27 -16.83 29.22 -0.37
CA ALA A 27 -17.93 28.30 -0.09
C ALA A 27 -18.19 27.28 -1.21
N MET A 28 -17.32 27.10 -2.20
CA MET A 28 -17.47 26.03 -3.20
C MET A 28 -16.98 24.69 -2.61
N PRO A 29 -17.86 23.79 -2.13
CA PRO A 29 -17.44 22.50 -1.61
C PRO A 29 -16.80 21.66 -2.72
N VAL A 30 -15.82 20.83 -2.36
CA VAL A 30 -15.17 19.90 -3.30
C VAL A 30 -16.25 18.98 -3.93
N PRO A 31 -16.30 18.86 -5.27
CA PRO A 31 -17.31 18.05 -5.95
C PRO A 31 -17.01 16.55 -5.77
N PHE A 32 -17.61 15.93 -4.75
CA PHE A 32 -17.32 14.55 -4.34
C PHE A 32 -17.67 13.52 -5.42
N GLU A 33 -18.60 13.84 -6.31
CA GLU A 33 -18.99 13.01 -7.45
C GLU A 33 -17.80 12.71 -8.37
N THR A 34 -16.89 13.68 -8.51
CA THR A 34 -15.65 13.50 -9.27
C THR A 34 -14.63 12.59 -8.56
N LEU A 35 -14.78 12.43 -7.25
CA LEU A 35 -13.90 11.60 -6.42
C LEU A 35 -14.40 10.16 -6.29
N ILE A 36 -15.69 9.88 -6.58
CA ILE A 36 -16.25 8.53 -6.51
C ILE A 36 -15.47 7.52 -7.36
N PRO A 37 -15.13 7.81 -8.64
CA PRO A 37 -14.34 6.88 -9.46
C PRO A 37 -12.96 6.60 -8.85
N TYR A 38 -12.29 7.63 -8.34
CA TYR A 38 -10.99 7.48 -7.68
C TYR A 38 -11.09 6.71 -6.36
N GLY A 39 -12.17 6.92 -5.59
CA GLY A 39 -12.46 6.16 -4.37
C GLY A 39 -12.64 4.67 -4.65
N ILE A 40 -13.37 4.32 -5.72
CA ILE A 40 -13.54 2.92 -6.15
C ILE A 40 -12.18 2.32 -6.54
N ILE A 41 -11.39 3.04 -7.34
CA ILE A 41 -10.04 2.60 -7.74
C ILE A 41 -9.18 2.34 -6.50
N LEU A 42 -9.10 3.30 -5.57
CA LEU A 42 -8.34 3.16 -4.33
C LEU A 42 -8.82 1.98 -3.48
N ALA A 43 -10.14 1.78 -3.38
CA ALA A 43 -10.70 0.65 -2.64
C ALA A 43 -10.30 -0.69 -3.29
N MET A 44 -10.42 -0.82 -4.61
CA MET A 44 -10.05 -2.06 -5.31
C MET A 44 -8.55 -2.37 -5.20
N PHE A 45 -7.69 -1.35 -5.37
CA PHE A 45 -6.25 -1.50 -5.16
C PHE A 45 -5.91 -1.82 -3.70
N GLY A 46 -6.61 -1.19 -2.75
CA GLY A 46 -6.45 -1.45 -1.31
C GLY A 46 -6.80 -2.89 -0.95
N VAL A 47 -7.97 -3.38 -1.38
CA VAL A 47 -8.42 -4.75 -1.15
C VAL A 47 -7.45 -5.75 -1.78
N THR A 48 -7.04 -5.52 -3.03
CA THR A 48 -6.10 -6.41 -3.73
C THR A 48 -4.73 -6.42 -3.05
N GLY A 49 -4.20 -5.25 -2.68
CA GLY A 49 -2.90 -5.12 -2.02
C GLY A 49 -2.88 -5.78 -0.65
N ALA A 50 -3.90 -5.52 0.18
CA ALA A 50 -4.04 -6.15 1.49
C ALA A 50 -4.25 -7.67 1.38
N GLY A 51 -5.11 -8.10 0.45
CA GLY A 51 -5.38 -9.52 0.19
C GLY A 51 -4.13 -10.29 -0.21
N LEU A 52 -3.40 -9.81 -1.21
CA LEU A 52 -2.14 -10.43 -1.65
C LEU A 52 -1.07 -10.42 -0.56
N SER A 53 -0.96 -9.33 0.21
CA SER A 53 -0.03 -9.24 1.33
C SER A 53 -0.32 -10.30 2.39
N LYS A 54 -1.60 -10.48 2.75
CA LYS A 54 -2.02 -11.47 3.75
C LYS A 54 -1.78 -12.90 3.26
N ILE A 55 -2.16 -13.22 2.03
CA ILE A 55 -1.94 -14.55 1.43
C ILE A 55 -0.45 -14.88 1.41
N ARG A 56 0.40 -13.94 0.96
CA ARG A 56 1.87 -14.15 0.93
C ARG A 56 2.44 -14.32 2.33
N ASN A 57 1.94 -13.59 3.32
CA ASN A 57 2.38 -13.76 4.71
C ASN A 57 2.01 -15.17 5.23
N MET A 58 0.79 -15.65 4.94
CA MET A 58 0.34 -16.98 5.33
C MET A 58 1.15 -18.09 4.64
N GLN A 59 1.39 -17.98 3.33
CA GLN A 59 2.21 -18.94 2.57
C GLN A 59 3.66 -19.01 3.06
N ASN A 60 4.17 -17.92 3.65
CA ASN A 60 5.51 -17.87 4.22
C ASN A 60 5.57 -18.28 5.70
N GLY A 61 4.51 -18.89 6.23
CA GLY A 61 4.45 -19.32 7.64
C GLY A 61 4.45 -18.15 8.61
N GLY A 62 3.77 -17.05 8.25
CA GLY A 62 3.70 -15.82 9.05
C GLY A 62 4.89 -14.88 8.87
N LYS A 63 5.94 -15.30 8.16
CA LYS A 63 7.15 -14.50 7.94
C LYS A 63 7.00 -13.55 6.75
N ARG A 64 7.74 -12.43 6.78
CA ARG A 64 7.82 -11.51 5.64
C ARG A 64 8.49 -12.18 4.44
N GLN A 65 8.03 -11.86 3.24
CA GLN A 65 8.64 -12.35 2.00
C GLN A 65 10.05 -11.77 1.82
N ARG A 66 11.04 -12.64 1.59
CA ARG A 66 12.40 -12.23 1.22
C ARG A 66 12.40 -11.69 -0.21
N ARG A 67 13.13 -10.59 -0.44
CA ARG A 67 13.31 -9.95 -1.75
C ARG A 67 14.78 -10.00 -2.11
N SER A 68 15.10 -9.90 -3.40
CA SER A 68 16.49 -9.87 -3.89
C SER A 68 17.32 -11.10 -3.49
N LEU A 69 16.72 -12.29 -3.63
CA LEU A 69 17.37 -13.56 -3.31
C LEU A 69 18.46 -13.90 -4.33
N ASP A 70 19.68 -13.99 -3.84
CA ASP A 70 20.84 -14.41 -4.63
C ASP A 70 20.91 -15.94 -4.77
N GLN A 71 21.99 -16.45 -5.38
CA GLN A 71 22.16 -17.88 -5.56
C GLN A 71 22.40 -18.60 -4.23
N TRP A 72 23.13 -17.99 -3.30
CA TRP A 72 23.42 -18.55 -1.98
C TRP A 72 22.13 -18.73 -1.16
N ASP A 73 21.30 -17.68 -1.10
CA ASP A 73 20.02 -17.67 -0.42
C ASP A 73 19.09 -18.78 -0.93
N ARG A 74 19.09 -19.03 -2.23
CA ARG A 74 18.29 -20.11 -2.83
C ARG A 74 18.75 -21.48 -2.34
N VAL A 75 20.05 -21.72 -2.33
CA VAL A 75 20.63 -22.99 -1.83
C VAL A 75 20.37 -23.15 -0.33
N MET A 76 20.50 -22.07 0.46
CA MET A 76 20.22 -22.12 1.89
C MET A 76 18.73 -22.34 2.20
N MET A 77 17.80 -21.75 1.44
CA MET A 77 16.37 -22.05 1.60
C MET A 77 16.03 -23.50 1.24
N ASP A 78 16.67 -24.08 0.23
CA ASP A 78 16.51 -25.49 -0.10
C ASP A 78 17.07 -26.39 1.01
N ARG A 79 18.19 -26.00 1.62
CA ARG A 79 18.74 -26.66 2.80
C ARG A 79 17.78 -26.58 3.99
N ASP A 80 17.25 -25.40 4.30
CA ASP A 80 16.29 -25.19 5.39
C ASP A 80 15.04 -26.03 5.17
N ARG A 81 14.54 -26.10 3.94
CA ARG A 81 13.42 -26.98 3.56
C ARG A 81 13.72 -28.45 3.82
N ARG A 82 14.95 -28.91 3.59
CA ARG A 82 15.38 -30.29 3.88
C ARG A 82 15.49 -30.56 5.38
N LEU A 83 15.84 -29.54 6.17
CA LEU A 83 15.96 -29.64 7.63
C LEU A 83 14.59 -29.60 8.31
N THR A 84 13.65 -28.78 7.83
CA THR A 84 12.38 -28.52 8.55
C THR A 84 11.13 -28.94 7.80
N GLY A 85 11.25 -29.43 6.57
CA GLY A 85 10.12 -29.77 5.70
C GLY A 85 9.37 -28.55 5.11
N PHE A 86 9.76 -27.33 5.48
CA PHE A 86 9.08 -26.08 5.08
C PHE A 86 10.07 -25.07 4.52
N LEU A 87 9.76 -24.45 3.37
CA LEU A 87 10.67 -23.54 2.65
C LEU A 87 11.14 -22.33 3.48
N ARG A 88 10.40 -21.98 4.55
CA ARG A 88 10.71 -20.87 5.46
C ARG A 88 10.83 -21.31 6.91
N GLY A 89 10.92 -22.63 7.14
CA GLY A 89 11.14 -23.17 8.47
C GLY A 89 12.55 -22.83 8.93
N GLN A 90 12.68 -22.55 10.21
CA GLN A 90 13.97 -22.37 10.87
C GLN A 90 13.99 -23.34 12.04
N THR A 91 15.13 -23.95 12.28
CA THR A 91 15.37 -24.82 13.42
C THR A 91 16.70 -24.45 14.04
N ASP A 92 16.73 -24.45 15.36
CA ASP A 92 17.88 -24.19 16.21
C ASP A 92 18.45 -25.48 16.84
N ASN A 93 17.92 -26.64 16.45
CA ASN A 93 18.37 -27.93 16.99
C ASN A 93 19.84 -28.18 16.60
N PRO A 94 20.73 -28.45 17.58
CA PRO A 94 22.14 -28.73 17.29
C PRO A 94 22.36 -30.03 16.50
N ALA A 95 21.46 -31.02 16.64
CA ALA A 95 21.51 -32.26 15.88
C ALA A 95 20.52 -32.22 14.71
N ALA A 96 20.98 -32.61 13.52
CA ALA A 96 20.11 -32.70 12.35
C ALA A 96 19.07 -33.83 12.53
N PRO A 97 17.88 -33.70 11.94
CA PRO A 97 16.86 -34.74 12.02
C PRO A 97 17.34 -36.03 11.32
N PRO A 98 16.93 -37.22 11.82
CA PRO A 98 17.24 -38.48 11.17
C PRO A 98 16.79 -38.50 9.70
N GLY A 99 17.63 -39.02 8.82
CA GLY A 99 17.36 -39.07 7.38
C GLY A 99 17.77 -37.82 6.59
N TYR A 100 18.20 -36.74 7.26
CA TYR A 100 18.81 -35.60 6.57
C TYR A 100 20.06 -35.99 5.78
N GLU A 101 20.84 -36.95 6.29
CA GLU A 101 22.03 -37.51 5.65
C GLU A 101 21.74 -38.11 4.26
N LEU A 102 20.53 -38.62 4.06
CA LEU A 102 20.13 -39.32 2.84
C LEU A 102 19.33 -38.42 1.88
N ASN A 103 18.96 -37.20 2.30
CA ASN A 103 18.01 -36.36 1.57
C ASN A 103 18.66 -35.36 0.60
N ASN A 104 19.85 -35.66 0.07
CA ASN A 104 20.58 -34.78 -0.84
C ASN A 104 20.22 -35.01 -2.32
N PRO A 105 19.28 -34.25 -2.92
CA PRO A 105 18.98 -34.33 -4.33
C PRO A 105 20.06 -33.68 -5.17
N TRP A 106 20.58 -34.45 -6.13
CA TRP A 106 21.31 -33.92 -7.26
C TRP A 106 20.32 -33.51 -8.35
N ARG A 107 20.41 -32.26 -8.80
CA ARG A 107 19.58 -31.76 -9.90
C ARG A 107 20.16 -32.29 -11.21
N VAL A 108 19.34 -33.00 -11.98
CA VAL A 108 19.69 -33.45 -13.33
C VAL A 108 19.05 -32.50 -14.32
N GLU A 109 19.84 -31.94 -15.23
CA GLU A 109 19.34 -31.09 -16.31
C GLU A 109 19.24 -31.86 -17.63
N LYS A 110 18.30 -31.45 -18.48
CA LYS A 110 18.21 -31.97 -19.84
C LYS A 110 19.33 -31.35 -20.68
N ARG A 111 19.98 -32.15 -21.52
CA ARG A 111 20.99 -31.65 -22.48
C ARG A 111 20.38 -30.52 -23.32
N MET A 112 21.03 -29.36 -23.30
CA MET A 112 20.69 -28.25 -24.19
C MET A 112 21.11 -28.67 -25.61
N SER A 113 20.15 -28.77 -26.53
CA SER A 113 20.35 -29.14 -27.94
C SER A 113 19.85 -28.03 -28.85
#